data_AF-A0A511R0C4-F1
#
_entry.id   AF-A0A511R0C4-F1
#
_cell.length_a   1.000
_cell.length_b   1.000
_cell.length_c   1.000
_cell.angle_alpha   90.00
_cell.angle_beta   90.00
_cell.angle_gamma   90.00
#
_symmetry.space_group_name_H-M   'P 1'
#
loop_
_entity.id
_entity.type
_entity.pdbx_description
1 polymer ?
#
loop_
_entity_poly.entity_id
_entity_poly.type
_entity_poly.pdbx_seq_one_letter_code
_entity_poly.pdbx_strand_id
1 'polypeptide(L)'
;MAATIDMESRTIMVSGAIDVNQVTIVMRVPIPEPGEYTLVKAETNLTDEPWLCWQITLGEGVSLPLQNPTNLLLSRQFRKAKYLADRGAILFWDGEVRPGDAIFKMARLNISGNYMILSHNRGGLTDAIFDEDEGESDDTGLEQDTPRIDLPGALDRYYEHITRHGFGDDLPKIEVEAPVRIVQPGEIDILSFTNLPQAHSGGIQPRERA
;
A
#
# COMPACT_ATOMS: atom_id res chain seq x y z
N MET A 1 -5.45 -10.38 5.04
CA MET A 1 -4.10 -10.55 4.44
C MET A 1 -3.50 -11.85 4.95
N ALA A 2 -2.59 -12.46 4.20
CA ALA A 2 -1.86 -13.68 4.59
C ALA A 2 -0.43 -13.63 4.04
N ALA A 3 0.47 -14.36 4.69
CA ALA A 3 1.88 -14.40 4.33
C ALA A 3 2.41 -15.82 4.20
N THR A 4 3.41 -15.99 3.36
CA THR A 4 4.17 -17.22 3.20
C THR A 4 5.65 -16.88 3.11
N ILE A 5 6.48 -17.68 3.77
CA ILE A 5 7.92 -17.48 3.83
C ILE A 5 8.61 -18.71 3.27
N ASP A 6 9.34 -18.52 2.19
CA ASP A 6 10.31 -19.48 1.67
C ASP A 6 11.68 -19.17 2.29
N MET A 7 12.12 -20.06 3.17
CA MET A 7 13.39 -19.92 3.89
C MET A 7 14.61 -20.24 3.02
N GLU A 8 14.45 -21.04 1.96
CA GLU A 8 15.54 -21.37 1.05
C GLU A 8 15.90 -20.16 0.20
N SER A 9 14.91 -19.50 -0.41
CA SER A 9 15.11 -18.29 -1.21
C SER A 9 15.14 -16.99 -0.42
N ARG A 10 14.83 -17.03 0.89
CA ARG A 10 14.61 -15.84 1.75
C ARG A 10 13.54 -14.92 1.17
N THR A 11 12.44 -15.48 0.69
CA THR A 11 11.34 -14.71 0.10
C THR A 11 10.14 -14.69 1.03
N ILE A 12 9.62 -13.50 1.31
CA ILE A 12 8.36 -13.30 2.02
C ILE A 12 7.32 -12.90 0.98
N MET A 13 6.34 -13.76 0.73
CA MET A 13 5.21 -13.45 -0.11
C MET A 13 4.02 -13.05 0.76
N VAL A 14 3.52 -11.82 0.57
CA VAL A 14 2.34 -11.30 1.23
C VAL A 14 1.25 -11.09 0.20
N SER A 15 0.03 -11.51 0.52
CA SER A 15 -1.11 -11.07 -0.27
C SER A 15 -2.34 -10.71 0.55
N GLY A 16 -3.22 -9.95 -0.08
CA GLY A 16 -4.51 -9.64 0.49
C GLY A 16 -5.38 -8.82 -0.44
N ALA A 17 -6.49 -8.37 0.14
CA ALA A 17 -7.42 -7.47 -0.49
C ALA A 17 -7.77 -6.38 0.54
N ILE A 18 -8.01 -5.18 0.06
CA ILE A 18 -8.27 -4.01 0.90
C ILE A 18 -9.56 -3.36 0.42
N ASP A 19 -10.54 -3.30 1.31
CA ASP A 19 -11.88 -2.75 1.11
C ASP A 19 -12.14 -1.50 1.98
N VAL A 20 -11.09 -0.98 2.60
CA VAL A 20 -11.13 0.20 3.48
C VAL A 20 -10.41 1.38 2.85
N ASN A 21 -11.00 2.57 3.01
CA ASN A 21 -10.45 3.85 2.61
C ASN A 21 -9.94 4.63 3.82
N GLN A 22 -9.02 5.60 3.60
CA GLN A 22 -8.59 6.58 4.60
C GLN A 22 -8.09 5.98 5.93
N VAL A 23 -7.39 4.85 5.85
CA VAL A 23 -6.76 4.20 7.00
C VAL A 23 -5.34 3.81 6.68
N THR A 24 -4.51 3.77 7.70
CA THR A 24 -3.18 3.16 7.65
C THR A 24 -3.29 1.73 8.17
N ILE A 25 -3.01 0.75 7.29
CA ILE A 25 -3.00 -0.67 7.67
C ILE A 25 -1.60 -1.01 8.19
N VAL A 26 -1.50 -1.35 9.47
CA VAL A 26 -0.28 -1.80 10.11
C VAL A 26 -0.25 -3.32 10.10
N MET A 27 0.56 -3.89 9.21
CA MET A 27 0.73 -5.32 9.06
C MET A 27 1.92 -5.81 9.87
N ARG A 28 1.71 -6.89 10.63
CA ARG A 28 2.74 -7.62 11.36
C ARG A 28 2.86 -9.03 10.79
N VAL A 29 4.06 -9.42 10.40
CA VAL A 29 4.36 -10.76 9.88
C VAL A 29 5.42 -11.40 10.77
N PRO A 30 5.11 -12.50 11.49
CA PRO A 30 6.11 -13.28 12.20
C PRO A 30 7.22 -13.74 11.26
N ILE A 31 8.48 -13.55 11.66
CA ILE A 31 9.67 -13.94 10.90
C ILE A 31 10.41 -15.02 11.68
N PRO A 32 10.75 -16.17 11.07
CA PRO A 32 11.40 -17.29 11.76
C PRO A 32 12.78 -16.93 12.31
N GLU A 33 13.54 -16.13 11.56
CA GLU A 33 14.86 -15.65 11.97
C GLU A 33 15.20 -14.31 11.30
N PRO A 34 15.92 -13.40 12.00
CA PRO A 34 16.41 -12.16 11.40
C PRO A 34 17.28 -12.38 10.17
N GLY A 35 17.31 -11.40 9.27
CA GLY A 35 18.17 -11.42 8.09
C GLY A 35 17.65 -10.59 6.93
N GLU A 36 18.28 -10.77 5.78
CA GLU A 36 17.81 -10.18 4.53
C GLU A 36 16.74 -11.05 3.87
N TYR A 37 15.64 -10.43 3.48
CA TYR A 37 14.54 -11.06 2.76
C TYR A 37 14.14 -10.24 1.53
N THR A 38 13.65 -10.94 0.51
CA THR A 38 12.92 -10.32 -0.60
C THR A 38 11.43 -10.34 -0.26
N LEU A 39 10.84 -9.17 -0.06
CA LEU A 39 9.40 -9.01 0.05
C LEU A 39 8.78 -8.99 -1.36
N VAL A 40 7.81 -9.85 -1.58
CA VAL A 40 6.90 -9.83 -2.72
C VAL A 40 5.50 -9.62 -2.17
N LYS A 41 4.84 -8.53 -2.55
CA LYS A 41 3.52 -8.15 -2.00
C LYS A 41 2.52 -7.91 -3.12
N ALA A 42 1.38 -8.60 -3.05
CA ALA A 42 0.27 -8.46 -3.99
C ALA A 42 -1.02 -8.09 -3.27
N GLU A 43 -1.64 -6.97 -3.60
CA GLU A 43 -2.85 -6.50 -2.90
C GLU A 43 -3.93 -6.09 -3.89
N THR A 44 -5.14 -6.61 -3.70
CA THR A 44 -6.28 -6.27 -4.55
C THR A 44 -7.01 -5.06 -3.99
N ASN A 45 -7.28 -4.08 -4.85
CA ASN A 45 -8.13 -2.96 -4.52
C ASN A 45 -9.60 -3.39 -4.57
N LEU A 46 -10.26 -3.49 -3.42
CA LEU A 46 -11.70 -3.72 -3.31
C LEU A 46 -12.45 -2.46 -2.84
N THR A 47 -11.77 -1.31 -2.81
CA THR A 47 -12.42 -0.03 -2.51
C THR A 47 -13.14 0.49 -3.76
N ASP A 48 -13.89 1.57 -3.58
CA ASP A 48 -14.61 2.29 -4.63
C ASP A 48 -13.76 3.35 -5.35
N GLU A 49 -12.51 3.56 -4.93
CA GLU A 49 -11.61 4.59 -5.45
C GLU A 49 -10.31 4.01 -6.03
N PRO A 50 -9.76 4.61 -7.10
CA PRO A 50 -8.46 4.22 -7.60
C PRO A 50 -7.33 4.61 -6.62
N TRP A 51 -6.26 3.82 -6.60
CA TRP A 51 -5.03 4.16 -5.88
C TRP A 51 -4.05 4.81 -6.85
N LEU A 52 -3.72 6.08 -6.62
CA LEU A 52 -2.83 6.86 -7.50
C LEU A 52 -1.40 6.90 -7.00
N CYS A 53 -1.22 6.66 -5.72
CA CYS A 53 0.08 6.43 -5.10
C CYS A 53 -0.08 5.45 -3.94
N TRP A 54 1.06 4.90 -3.53
CA TRP A 54 1.12 3.91 -2.48
C TRP A 54 2.36 4.12 -1.64
N GLN A 55 2.20 4.15 -0.32
CA GLN A 55 3.31 4.24 0.61
C GLN A 55 3.37 3.00 1.50
N ILE A 56 4.60 2.55 1.77
CA ILE A 56 4.92 1.55 2.78
C ILE A 56 5.89 2.18 3.75
N THR A 57 5.52 2.33 5.02
CA THR A 57 6.45 2.74 6.07
C THR A 57 6.99 1.50 6.76
N LEU A 58 8.32 1.45 6.88
CA LEU A 58 9.04 0.37 7.53
C LEU A 58 8.98 0.57 9.04
N GLY A 59 8.49 -0.43 9.77
CA GLY A 59 8.45 -0.41 11.22
C GLY A 59 9.83 -0.64 11.84
N GLU A 60 9.87 -0.59 13.17
CA GLU A 60 11.09 -0.84 13.94
C GLU A 60 11.72 -2.18 13.55
N GLY A 61 13.05 -2.17 13.35
CA GLY A 61 13.81 -3.35 12.98
C GLY A 61 13.70 -3.76 11.51
N VAL A 62 12.99 -3.00 10.66
CA VAL A 62 12.92 -3.20 9.21
C VAL A 62 13.61 -2.05 8.49
N SER A 63 14.49 -2.36 7.55
CA SER A 63 15.22 -1.34 6.76
C SER A 63 15.49 -1.81 5.34
N LEU A 64 15.79 -0.87 4.44
CA LEU A 64 16.38 -1.22 3.14
C LEU A 64 17.90 -1.41 3.31
N PRO A 65 18.51 -2.45 2.71
CA PRO A 65 19.96 -2.57 2.67
C PRO A 65 20.53 -1.53 1.70
N LEU A 66 20.81 -0.32 2.19
CA LEU A 66 21.23 0.84 1.38
C LEU A 66 22.54 0.68 0.59
N GLN A 67 23.30 -0.39 0.83
CA GLN A 67 24.59 -0.64 0.22
C GLN A 67 24.50 -1.22 -1.21
N ASN A 68 23.30 -1.59 -1.67
CA ASN A 68 23.14 -2.25 -2.96
C ASN A 68 22.43 -1.35 -4.02
N PRO A 69 23.08 -1.03 -5.15
CA PRO A 69 22.46 -0.28 -6.24
C PRO A 69 21.28 -1.01 -6.91
N THR A 70 21.10 -2.31 -6.64
CA THR A 70 19.95 -3.11 -7.10
C THR A 70 18.90 -3.32 -6.02
N ASN A 71 18.74 -2.41 -5.06
CA ASN A 71 17.59 -2.44 -4.15
C ASN A 71 16.32 -2.42 -5.00
N LEU A 72 15.74 -3.61 -5.16
CA LEU A 72 14.59 -3.86 -6.01
C LEU A 72 13.40 -3.15 -5.38
N LEU A 73 13.15 -1.90 -5.75
CA LEU A 73 11.91 -1.19 -5.48
C LEU A 73 11.12 -1.19 -6.78
N LEU A 74 10.32 -2.24 -6.96
CA LEU A 74 9.55 -2.43 -8.19
C LEU A 74 8.07 -2.43 -7.89
N SER A 75 7.32 -1.77 -8.77
CA SER A 75 5.88 -1.97 -8.93
C SER A 75 5.57 -2.18 -10.39
N ARG A 76 4.57 -3.00 -10.70
CA ARG A 76 4.08 -3.17 -12.06
C ARG A 76 3.12 -2.06 -12.48
N GLN A 77 2.37 -1.53 -11.52
CA GLN A 77 1.29 -0.56 -11.73
C GLN A 77 1.80 0.88 -11.66
N PHE A 78 2.89 1.11 -10.92
CA PHE A 78 3.51 2.42 -10.75
C PHE A 78 4.87 2.46 -11.44
N ARG A 79 5.09 3.48 -12.27
CA ARG A 79 6.34 3.66 -13.04
C ARG A 79 7.48 4.20 -12.20
N LYS A 80 7.17 4.86 -11.08
CA LYS A 80 8.16 5.51 -10.22
C LYS A 80 8.11 4.92 -8.81
N ALA A 81 9.28 4.82 -8.21
CA ALA A 81 9.47 4.41 -6.83
C ALA A 81 10.62 5.21 -6.19
N LYS A 82 10.54 5.47 -4.89
CA LYS A 82 11.56 6.19 -4.12
C LYS A 82 11.56 5.73 -2.68
N TYR A 83 12.74 5.64 -2.09
CA TYR A 83 12.90 5.50 -0.65
C TYR A 83 13.10 6.89 -0.01
N LEU A 84 12.29 7.18 0.99
CA LEU A 84 12.36 8.37 1.85
C LEU A 84 13.07 7.95 3.14
N ALA A 85 14.38 8.12 3.18
CA ALA A 85 15.24 7.59 4.25
C ALA A 85 14.97 8.21 5.63
N ASP A 86 14.61 9.50 5.64
CA ASP A 86 14.22 10.27 6.83
C ASP A 86 12.93 9.75 7.47
N ARG A 87 12.06 9.11 6.69
CA ARG A 87 10.78 8.54 7.15
C ARG A 87 10.78 7.02 7.25
N GLY A 88 11.83 6.36 6.75
CA GLY A 88 11.84 4.92 6.58
C GLY A 88 10.70 4.45 5.67
N ALA A 89 10.37 5.19 4.61
CA ALA A 89 9.20 4.92 3.78
C ALA A 89 9.56 4.65 2.32
N ILE A 90 8.83 3.74 1.68
CA ILE A 90 8.90 3.44 0.25
C ILE A 90 7.64 3.99 -0.39
N LEU A 91 7.81 4.87 -1.37
CA LEU A 91 6.73 5.48 -2.13
C LEU A 91 6.71 4.91 -3.55
N PHE A 92 5.51 4.64 -4.07
CA PHE A 92 5.24 4.28 -5.46
C PHE A 92 4.19 5.23 -6.05
N TRP A 93 4.41 5.74 -7.27
CA TRP A 93 3.50 6.68 -7.94
C TRP A 93 3.68 6.67 -9.47
N ASP A 94 2.96 7.53 -10.18
CA ASP A 94 2.92 7.59 -11.66
C ASP A 94 2.33 6.28 -12.24
N GLY A 95 1.04 6.11 -11.99
CA GLY A 95 0.26 4.93 -12.33
C GLY A 95 -1.10 4.94 -11.62
N GLU A 96 -1.84 3.84 -11.74
CA GLU A 96 -3.17 3.68 -11.16
C GLU A 96 -3.41 2.21 -10.81
N VAL A 97 -4.11 1.96 -9.71
CA VAL A 97 -4.69 0.65 -9.36
C VAL A 97 -6.19 0.84 -9.18
N ARG A 98 -6.99 0.36 -10.14
CA ARG A 98 -8.45 0.55 -10.12
C ARG A 98 -9.13 -0.42 -9.16
N PRO A 99 -10.38 -0.13 -8.75
CA PRO A 99 -11.23 -1.13 -8.11
C PRO A 99 -11.25 -2.44 -8.92
N GLY A 100 -10.96 -3.54 -8.26
CA GLY A 100 -10.80 -4.89 -8.83
C GLY A 100 -9.38 -5.25 -9.28
N ASP A 101 -8.48 -4.28 -9.48
CA ASP A 101 -7.11 -4.53 -9.88
C ASP A 101 -6.22 -4.89 -8.67
N ALA A 102 -5.15 -5.63 -8.93
CA ALA A 102 -4.10 -5.89 -7.96
C ALA A 102 -2.88 -5.01 -8.21
N ILE A 103 -2.29 -4.50 -7.12
CA ILE A 103 -0.94 -3.96 -7.12
C ILE A 103 0.07 -5.05 -6.79
N PHE A 104 1.18 -5.07 -7.51
CA PHE A 104 2.32 -5.96 -7.26
C PHE A 104 3.55 -5.13 -6.92
N LYS A 105 4.18 -5.41 -5.78
CA LYS A 105 5.34 -4.68 -5.24
C LYS A 105 6.44 -5.64 -4.83
N MET A 106 7.68 -5.26 -5.07
CA MET A 106 8.86 -5.95 -4.56
C MET A 106 9.79 -4.99 -3.83
N ALA A 107 10.37 -5.45 -2.73
CA ALA A 107 11.36 -4.75 -1.93
C ALA A 107 12.39 -5.75 -1.37
N ARG A 108 13.67 -5.38 -1.29
CA ARG A 108 14.63 -6.13 -0.48
C ARG A 108 14.74 -5.47 0.89
N LEU A 109 14.54 -6.24 1.95
CA LEU A 109 14.48 -5.76 3.33
C LEU A 109 15.55 -6.44 4.18
N ASN A 110 16.13 -5.71 5.11
CA ASN A 110 16.84 -6.26 6.26
C ASN A 110 15.93 -6.19 7.48
N ILE A 111 15.72 -7.33 8.14
CA ILE A 111 14.85 -7.49 9.30
C ILE A 111 15.70 -7.96 10.47
N SER A 112 15.79 -7.16 11.54
CA SER A 112 16.59 -7.49 12.72
C SER A 112 15.84 -8.22 13.83
N GLY A 113 14.50 -8.21 13.79
CA GLY A 113 13.65 -8.83 14.79
C GLY A 113 12.91 -10.08 14.31
N ASN A 114 12.06 -10.62 15.18
CA ASN A 114 11.22 -11.79 14.89
C ASN A 114 9.89 -11.41 14.21
N TYR A 115 9.75 -10.14 13.80
CA TYR A 115 8.59 -9.63 13.10
C TYR A 115 9.04 -8.65 12.02
N MET A 116 8.40 -8.73 10.86
CA MET A 116 8.39 -7.68 9.86
C MET A 116 7.14 -6.85 10.11
N ILE A 117 7.33 -5.58 10.48
CA ILE A 117 6.25 -4.62 10.68
C ILE A 117 6.29 -3.64 9.51
N LEU A 118 5.17 -3.54 8.79
CA LEU A 118 5.00 -2.61 7.68
C LEU A 118 3.67 -1.90 7.86
N SER A 119 3.65 -0.57 7.86
CA SER A 119 2.39 0.14 7.64
C SER A 119 2.27 0.53 6.17
N HIS A 120 1.05 0.59 5.68
CA HIS A 120 0.80 1.04 4.32
C HIS A 120 -0.56 1.71 4.20
N ASN A 121 -0.62 2.63 3.24
CA ASN A 121 -1.78 3.41 2.90
C ASN A 121 -1.71 3.78 1.42
N ARG A 122 -2.88 4.08 0.87
CA ARG A 122 -3.01 4.74 -0.44
C ARG A 122 -3.05 6.24 -0.25
N GLY A 123 -2.64 6.99 -1.26
CA GLY A 123 -3.05 8.37 -1.39
C GLY A 123 -4.13 8.51 -2.46
N GLY A 124 -5.17 9.27 -2.14
CA GLY A 124 -6.26 9.64 -3.05
C GLY A 124 -6.10 11.05 -3.62
N LEU A 125 -6.92 11.39 -4.62
CA LEU A 125 -7.06 12.78 -5.12
C LEU A 125 -7.55 13.74 -4.04
N THR A 126 -8.33 13.24 -3.08
CA THR A 126 -8.92 14.01 -1.98
C THR A 126 -7.88 14.52 -0.99
N ASP A 127 -6.77 13.81 -0.83
CA ASP A 127 -5.78 14.11 0.21
C ASP A 127 -4.84 15.28 -0.16
N ALA A 128 -5.01 15.89 -1.34
CA ALA A 128 -4.10 16.94 -1.81
C ALA A 128 -4.69 18.00 -2.74
N ILE A 129 -5.82 17.75 -3.41
CA ILE A 129 -6.41 18.78 -4.29
C ILE A 129 -7.25 19.79 -3.50
N PHE A 130 -7.71 19.43 -2.30
CA PHE A 130 -8.64 20.27 -1.53
C PHE A 130 -8.07 20.89 -0.25
N ASP A 131 -6.90 20.44 0.24
CA ASP A 131 -6.30 20.97 1.48
C ASP A 131 -5.45 22.24 1.27
N GLU A 132 -5.02 22.55 0.03
CA GLU A 132 -4.24 23.78 -0.24
C GLU A 132 -5.12 25.03 -0.50
N ASP A 133 -6.45 24.89 -0.55
CA ASP A 133 -7.40 26.01 -0.71
C ASP A 133 -8.01 26.52 0.62
N GLU A 134 -7.50 26.10 1.80
CA GLU A 134 -7.83 26.76 3.09
C GLU A 134 -6.99 28.04 3.33
N GLY A 135 -6.68 28.78 2.26
CA GLY A 135 -6.15 30.13 2.32
C GLY A 135 -7.28 31.16 2.23
N GLU A 136 -7.68 31.73 3.36
CA GLU A 136 -8.53 32.92 3.51
C GLU A 136 -9.76 33.01 2.58
N SER A 137 -10.88 32.43 3.01
CA SER A 137 -12.19 32.81 2.46
C SER A 137 -12.54 34.24 2.94
N ASP A 138 -12.21 35.25 2.12
CA ASP A 138 -12.90 36.54 2.20
C ASP A 138 -14.35 36.34 1.76
N ASP A 139 -15.26 36.53 2.71
CA ASP A 139 -16.72 36.46 2.57
C ASP A 139 -17.21 37.49 1.56
N THR A 140 -17.16 37.13 0.28
CA THR A 140 -17.83 37.86 -0.80
C THR A 140 -18.80 36.89 -1.45
N GLY A 141 -20.05 36.91 -0.98
CA GLY A 141 -21.15 36.03 -1.42
C GLY A 141 -21.52 36.15 -2.90
N LEU A 142 -20.63 35.72 -3.79
CA LEU A 142 -20.83 35.50 -5.21
C LEU A 142 -20.73 34.00 -5.47
N GLU A 143 -21.69 33.46 -6.21
CA GLU A 143 -21.72 32.06 -6.64
C GLU A 143 -20.34 31.66 -7.19
N GLN A 144 -19.61 30.85 -6.44
CA GLN A 144 -18.31 30.34 -6.87
C GLN A 144 -18.55 29.36 -8.01
N ASP A 145 -18.26 29.81 -9.23
CA ASP A 145 -17.93 28.95 -10.36
C ASP A 145 -16.98 27.86 -9.83
N THR A 146 -17.44 26.60 -9.86
CA THR A 146 -16.63 25.47 -9.43
C THR A 146 -15.29 25.53 -10.17
N PRO A 147 -14.14 25.73 -9.48
CA PRO A 147 -12.89 25.95 -10.16
C PRO A 147 -12.61 24.76 -11.07
N ARG A 148 -12.38 25.04 -12.36
CA ARG A 148 -11.95 24.03 -13.33
C ARG A 148 -10.58 23.54 -12.87
N ILE A 149 -10.56 22.38 -12.22
CA ILE A 149 -9.32 21.71 -11.80
C ILE A 149 -8.46 21.50 -13.05
N ASP A 150 -7.29 22.15 -13.08
CA ASP A 150 -6.24 21.84 -14.04
C ASP A 150 -5.61 20.50 -13.65
N LEU A 151 -6.27 19.42 -14.05
CA LEU A 151 -5.95 18.04 -13.67
C LEU A 151 -4.47 17.68 -13.92
N PRO A 152 -3.83 18.08 -15.05
CA PRO A 152 -2.40 17.85 -15.26
C PRO A 152 -1.50 18.54 -14.22
N GLY A 153 -1.73 19.83 -13.95
CA GLY A 153 -0.90 20.59 -13.00
C GLY A 153 -1.11 20.19 -11.54
N ALA A 154 -2.32 19.74 -11.18
CA ALA A 154 -2.64 19.28 -9.83
C ALA A 154 -1.93 17.97 -9.47
N LEU A 155 -1.87 17.02 -10.40
CA LEU A 155 -1.18 15.73 -10.20
C LEU A 155 0.34 15.89 -10.04
N ASP A 156 0.95 16.79 -10.81
CA ASP A 156 2.38 17.06 -10.69
C ASP A 156 2.74 17.70 -9.34
N ARG A 157 1.95 18.68 -8.88
CA ARG A 157 2.11 19.29 -7.54
C ARG A 157 1.91 18.25 -6.44
N TYR A 158 0.90 17.40 -6.57
CA TYR A 158 0.67 16.31 -5.64
C TYR A 158 1.86 15.36 -5.55
N TYR A 159 2.41 14.94 -6.69
CA TYR A 159 3.59 14.08 -6.73
C TYR A 159 4.83 14.76 -6.14
N GLU A 160 5.03 16.05 -6.39
CA GLU A 160 6.09 16.83 -5.74
C GLU A 160 5.92 16.86 -4.21
N HIS A 161 4.70 17.08 -3.74
CA HIS A 161 4.37 17.08 -2.32
C HIS A 161 4.68 15.72 -1.68
N ILE A 162 4.08 14.63 -2.17
CA ILE A 162 4.25 13.30 -1.55
C ILE A 162 5.68 12.77 -1.68
N THR A 163 6.44 13.16 -2.70
CA THR A 163 7.85 12.73 -2.83
C THR A 163 8.79 13.45 -1.87
N ARG A 164 8.34 14.56 -1.27
CA ARG A 164 9.03 15.26 -0.18
C ARG A 164 8.51 14.83 1.18
N HIS A 165 7.20 14.68 1.32
CA HIS A 165 6.54 14.58 2.61
C HIS A 165 5.95 13.20 2.92
N GLY A 166 5.84 12.29 1.94
CA GLY A 166 5.03 11.07 2.12
C GLY A 166 3.56 11.41 2.46
N PHE A 167 2.83 10.46 3.05
CA PHE A 167 1.48 10.71 3.58
C PHE A 167 1.04 9.76 4.71
N GLY A 168 0.04 10.20 5.48
CA GLY A 168 -0.78 9.40 6.39
C GLY A 168 -0.17 9.06 7.76
N ASP A 169 0.56 10.00 8.35
CA ASP A 169 0.92 9.95 9.78
C ASP A 169 -0.31 10.11 10.69
N ASP A 170 -1.35 10.82 10.22
CA ASP A 170 -2.54 11.20 10.99
C ASP A 170 -3.78 10.32 10.72
N LEU A 171 -3.68 9.34 9.81
CA LEU A 171 -4.81 8.47 9.49
C LEU A 171 -5.07 7.46 10.63
N PRO A 172 -6.34 7.09 10.88
CA PRO A 172 -6.68 5.98 11.77
C PRO A 172 -5.95 4.70 11.37
N LYS A 173 -5.51 3.93 12.38
CA LYS A 173 -4.70 2.72 12.17
C LYS A 173 -5.52 1.47 12.41
N ILE A 174 -5.39 0.50 11.49
CA ILE A 174 -5.91 -0.86 11.66
C ILE A 174 -4.72 -1.80 11.74
N GLU A 175 -4.62 -2.55 12.83
CA GLU A 175 -3.57 -3.55 13.00
C GLU A 175 -4.01 -4.92 12.48
N VAL A 176 -3.16 -5.56 11.69
CA VAL A 176 -3.40 -6.87 11.10
C VAL A 176 -2.18 -7.74 11.34
N GLU A 177 -2.35 -8.83 12.08
CA GLU A 177 -1.37 -9.91 12.12
C GLU A 177 -1.63 -10.87 10.97
N ALA A 178 -0.68 -10.98 10.04
CA ALA A 178 -0.82 -11.86 8.90
C ALA A 178 -0.48 -13.29 9.35
N PRO A 179 -1.39 -14.28 9.17
CA PRO A 179 -1.04 -15.67 9.36
C PRO A 179 0.10 -16.06 8.41
N VAL A 180 1.09 -16.80 8.92
CA VAL A 180 2.30 -17.19 8.19
C VAL A 180 2.36 -18.69 7.99
N ARG A 181 2.63 -19.11 6.76
CA ARG A 181 3.08 -20.45 6.41
C ARG A 181 4.57 -20.43 6.07
N ILE A 182 5.34 -21.37 6.60
CA ILE A 182 6.74 -21.57 6.24
C ILE A 182 6.82 -22.70 5.22
N VAL A 183 7.31 -22.41 4.02
CA VAL A 183 7.48 -23.40 2.94
C VAL A 183 8.72 -24.23 3.23
N GLN A 184 8.59 -25.56 3.16
CA GLN A 184 9.73 -26.46 3.32
C GLN A 184 10.48 -26.65 2.00
N PRO A 185 11.79 -26.93 2.03
CA PRO A 185 12.56 -27.23 0.82
C PRO A 185 11.92 -28.36 0.00
N GLY A 186 11.74 -28.13 -1.31
CA GLY A 186 11.10 -29.08 -2.24
C GLY A 186 9.56 -29.06 -2.26
N GLU A 187 8.92 -28.23 -1.44
CA GLU A 187 7.48 -27.96 -1.51
C GLU A 187 7.21 -26.89 -2.56
N ILE A 188 6.42 -27.20 -3.59
CA ILE A 188 5.92 -26.19 -4.53
C ILE A 188 4.67 -25.58 -3.90
N ASP A 189 4.75 -24.33 -3.47
CA ASP A 189 3.56 -23.61 -3.02
C ASP A 189 2.77 -23.07 -4.22
N ILE A 190 1.90 -23.93 -4.77
CA ILE A 190 0.83 -23.49 -5.66
C ILE A 190 -0.33 -23.07 -4.76
N LEU A 191 -0.22 -21.88 -4.17
CA LEU A 191 -1.38 -21.11 -3.74
C LEU A 191 -2.31 -21.84 -2.74
N SER A 192 -1.95 -21.93 -1.44
CA SER A 192 -2.94 -22.20 -0.38
C SER A 192 -3.83 -20.97 -0.13
N PHE A 193 -4.63 -20.56 -1.13
CA PHE A 193 -5.51 -19.39 -1.08
C PHE A 193 -7.00 -19.72 -0.93
N THR A 194 -7.35 -20.95 -0.58
CA THR A 194 -8.76 -21.37 -0.44
C THR A 194 -9.37 -21.19 0.95
N ASN A 195 -8.63 -20.69 1.95
CA ASN A 195 -9.13 -20.52 3.32
C ASN A 195 -9.15 -19.06 3.79
N LEU A 196 -9.53 -18.12 2.91
CA LEU A 196 -10.16 -16.90 3.44
C LEU A 196 -11.52 -17.33 3.99
N PRO A 197 -11.90 -16.95 5.23
CA PRO A 197 -13.28 -17.14 5.67
C PRO A 197 -14.16 -16.49 4.60
N GLN A 198 -15.06 -17.28 4.01
CA GLN A 198 -16.08 -16.72 3.13
C GLN A 198 -16.76 -15.62 3.95
N ALA A 199 -16.53 -14.36 3.59
CA ALA A 199 -17.39 -13.30 4.05
C ALA A 199 -18.79 -13.76 3.67
N HIS A 200 -19.64 -13.98 4.68
CA HIS A 200 -21.04 -14.28 4.46
C HIS A 200 -21.61 -13.14 3.62
N SER A 201 -21.67 -13.34 2.32
CA SER A 201 -22.44 -12.49 1.42
C SER A 201 -23.89 -12.73 1.80
N GLY A 202 -24.40 -11.88 2.70
CA GLY A 202 -25.83 -11.67 2.82
C GLY A 202 -26.36 -11.44 1.41
N GLY A 203 -27.18 -12.39 0.95
CA GLY A 203 -27.53 -12.54 -0.45
C GLY A 203 -28.07 -11.25 -1.04
N ILE A 204 -27.39 -10.74 -2.07
CA ILE A 204 -27.98 -9.79 -2.99
C ILE A 204 -28.92 -10.61 -3.88
N GLN A 205 -30.21 -10.61 -3.54
CA GLN A 205 -31.22 -11.10 -4.48
C GLN A 205 -31.29 -10.14 -5.68
N PRO A 206 -31.31 -10.65 -6.92
CA PRO A 206 -31.53 -9.80 -8.09
C PRO A 206 -32.89 -9.12 -7.97
N ARG A 207 -32.92 -7.78 -8.03
CA ARG A 207 -34.17 -7.04 -8.24
C ARG A 207 -34.73 -7.45 -9.59
N GLU A 208 -35.86 -8.14 -9.59
CA GLU A 208 -36.70 -8.30 -10.78
C GLU A 208 -37.07 -6.90 -11.28
N ARG A 209 -36.80 -6.64 -12.56
CA ARG A 209 -37.21 -5.41 -13.22
C ARG A 209 -38.74 -5.42 -13.34
N ALA A 210 -39.38 -4.43 -12.73
CA ALA A 210 -40.76 -4.03 -13.04
C ALA A 210 -40.78 -3.14 -14.28
#